data_AF-A0A7C5B876-F1
#
_entry.id   AF-A0A7C5B876-F1
#
_cell.length_a   1.000
_cell.length_b   1.000
_cell.length_c   1.000
_cell.angle_alpha   90.00
_cell.angle_beta   90.00
_cell.angle_gamma   90.00
#
_symmetry.space_group_name_H-M   'P 1'
#
loop_
_entity.id
_entity.type
_entity.pdbx_description
1 polymer ?
#
loop_
_entity_poly.entity_id
_entity_poly.type
_entity_poly.pdbx_seq_one_letter_code
_entity_poly.pdbx_strand_id
1 'polypeptide(L)'
;MNTEQTQIQNQNKQIQQNSHVKEVKEQGGTNIRDELNEVIVLKDVRFLIGEYIPFGCNHIVAFNNKLGSYMRVKSALLTQVVDEDPGGTQFSIPPVMTAVQVKDFDPNDYVNFDAQIHYPEEPGIVQIENFGVHVSSSGKVLYGLELDSVAGRSKDHVSVDHLSRVISDIVQDSSQMMDTLLTDYQRKLLDLTYIGKASNRDKYTFIISGGIVPDLKAREYLDGEDKENELRQVLESFQNVHDLSDGSKILIGTHGTILVSKEYKKYELIASEYAFLMSLDVFIQNFFSRLFVANDAIKEIKRLIEESEKEPTAVERAQMLLSQTTSDAVLMGEILGYLKESTNVLMKEWQHCLKEMNKEQKELASLLGIETRVLAAQEQVKDMEHIVTGLLRSLDGLANMNETINQRQMRRFQETLEENARNMESMTKASERTGAGVAVMEVILSGTLAFELIDLFSGGKVYPFEYGTDVVSTLAWSGLTVGLWAIGSVALFVTMKWLGDRAEPALQIKTKINRKYNPEKLKEYLEKREVTTQDLDVVGETSRKRVMWKYNDGIIWEELPKWGKRKVIITLTYDEATNYLLSAIIDVERPGEFTTKEAEEAFFAELKEENVFI
;
A
#
# COMPACT_ATOMS: atom_id res chain seq x y z
N MET A 1 42.55 33.40 28.41
CA MET A 1 41.53 33.23 29.48
C MET A 1 40.27 32.49 29.05
N ASN A 2 39.38 32.99 28.17
CA ASN A 2 38.16 32.22 27.78
C ASN A 2 38.43 30.98 26.90
N THR A 3 39.47 30.99 26.07
CA THR A 3 39.84 29.86 25.22
C THR A 3 40.48 28.71 26.02
N GLU A 4 41.30 29.03 27.02
CA GLU A 4 41.92 28.05 27.91
C GLU A 4 40.91 27.41 28.86
N GLN A 5 39.93 28.17 29.38
CA GLN A 5 38.87 27.60 30.23
C GLN A 5 37.95 26.64 29.45
N THR A 6 37.71 26.91 28.17
CA THR A 6 36.93 26.01 27.30
C THR A 6 37.70 24.73 26.96
N GLN A 7 39.02 24.84 26.74
CA GLN A 7 39.90 23.68 26.54
C GLN A 7 40.03 22.82 27.80
N ILE A 8 40.13 23.44 28.99
CA ILE A 8 40.18 22.73 30.28
C ILE A 8 38.83 22.04 30.59
N GLN A 9 37.69 22.67 30.27
CA GLN A 9 36.38 22.03 30.41
C GLN A 9 36.19 20.86 29.44
N ASN A 10 36.67 20.96 28.19
CA ASN A 10 36.63 19.87 27.22
C ASN A 10 37.58 18.72 27.61
N GLN A 11 38.78 19.03 28.13
CA GLN A 11 39.69 18.03 28.69
C GLN A 11 39.09 17.34 29.91
N ASN A 12 38.45 18.06 30.82
CA ASN A 12 37.82 17.48 32.01
C ASN A 12 36.61 16.60 31.65
N LYS A 13 35.81 16.98 30.63
CA LYS A 13 34.73 16.12 30.10
C LYS A 13 35.29 14.87 29.42
N GLN A 14 36.35 14.97 28.63
CA GLN A 14 37.04 13.81 28.05
C GLN A 14 37.62 12.89 29.14
N ILE A 15 38.21 13.44 30.21
CA ILE A 15 38.76 12.65 31.31
C ILE A 15 37.64 11.90 32.05
N GLN A 16 36.49 12.54 32.28
CA GLN A 16 35.33 11.91 32.93
C GLN A 16 34.67 10.83 32.05
N GLN A 17 34.53 11.07 30.73
CA GLN A 17 34.11 10.02 29.79
C GLN A 17 35.10 8.87 29.76
N ASN A 18 36.40 9.14 29.70
CA ASN A 18 37.44 8.11 29.67
C ASN A 18 37.52 7.29 30.97
N SER A 19 37.24 7.89 32.13
CA SER A 19 37.15 7.15 33.40
C SER A 19 35.90 6.28 33.47
N HIS A 20 34.75 6.77 33.01
CA HIS A 20 33.51 5.99 32.95
C HIS A 20 33.62 4.83 31.95
N VAL A 21 34.24 5.06 30.78
CA VAL A 21 34.52 4.01 29.78
C VAL A 21 35.47 2.94 30.35
N LYS A 22 36.45 3.32 31.19
CA LYS A 22 37.35 2.36 31.84
C LYS A 22 36.64 1.48 32.88
N GLU A 23 35.80 2.04 33.73
CA GLU A 23 35.01 1.26 34.71
C GLU A 23 34.04 0.30 34.01
N VAL A 24 33.45 0.74 32.90
CA VAL A 24 32.57 -0.07 32.06
C VAL A 24 33.30 -1.25 31.39
N LYS A 25 34.53 -1.03 30.89
CA LYS A 25 35.36 -2.08 30.27
C LYS A 25 35.69 -3.25 31.20
N GLU A 26 35.75 -3.00 32.51
CA GLU A 26 36.09 -4.02 33.52
C GLU A 26 34.86 -4.84 33.98
N GLN A 27 33.63 -4.36 33.73
CA GLN A 27 32.39 -4.95 34.25
C GLN A 27 31.51 -5.62 33.19
N GLY A 28 31.79 -5.45 31.89
CA GLY A 28 30.95 -5.97 30.80
C GLY A 28 31.04 -7.48 30.62
N GLY A 29 29.90 -8.16 30.67
CA GLY A 29 29.74 -9.55 30.24
C GLY A 29 29.68 -9.68 28.71
N THR A 30 29.86 -10.90 28.20
CA THR A 30 29.87 -11.19 26.75
C THR A 30 28.59 -11.93 26.33
N ASN A 31 27.92 -11.48 25.27
CA ASN A 31 26.84 -12.25 24.63
C ASN A 31 27.33 -13.35 23.66
N ILE A 32 28.64 -13.56 23.61
CA ILE A 32 29.30 -14.52 22.73
C ILE A 32 29.35 -15.87 23.45
N ARG A 33 28.60 -16.86 22.94
CA ARG A 33 28.44 -18.19 23.56
C ARG A 33 29.47 -19.23 23.10
N ASP A 34 30.28 -18.94 22.08
CA ASP A 34 31.16 -19.92 21.42
C ASP A 34 32.66 -19.66 21.69
N GLU A 35 33.42 -20.75 21.89
CA GLU A 35 34.89 -20.74 21.82
C GLU A 35 35.33 -20.74 20.35
N LEU A 36 35.84 -19.60 19.87
CA LEU A 36 36.20 -19.39 18.47
C LEU A 36 37.71 -19.64 18.25
N ASN A 37 38.05 -20.35 17.17
CA ASN A 37 39.43 -20.48 16.71
C ASN A 37 39.83 -19.22 15.94
N GLU A 38 40.62 -18.35 16.56
CA GLU A 38 41.11 -17.11 15.96
C GLU A 38 42.29 -17.40 15.03
N VAL A 39 42.13 -17.17 13.72
CA VAL A 39 43.21 -17.34 12.74
C VAL A 39 43.82 -15.99 12.36
N ILE A 40 42.99 -14.94 12.28
CA ILE A 40 43.39 -13.59 11.92
C ILE A 40 43.03 -12.59 13.01
N VAL A 41 44.01 -11.76 13.35
CA VAL A 41 43.87 -10.70 14.34
C VAL A 41 44.26 -9.35 13.72
N LEU A 42 43.40 -8.35 13.90
CA LEU A 42 43.60 -6.98 13.47
C LEU A 42 43.95 -6.08 14.66
N LYS A 43 44.74 -5.02 14.39
CA LYS A 43 45.21 -4.05 15.39
C LYS A 43 44.77 -2.65 15.00
N ASP A 44 44.36 -1.84 15.99
CA ASP A 44 43.93 -0.45 15.76
C ASP A 44 42.88 -0.35 14.64
N VAL A 45 41.75 -1.01 14.86
CA VAL A 45 40.67 -1.11 13.86
C VAL A 45 39.81 0.15 13.90
N ARG A 46 39.57 0.71 12.72
CA ARG A 46 38.67 1.83 12.46
C ARG A 46 37.69 1.43 11.38
N PHE A 47 36.46 1.92 11.51
CA PHE A 47 35.40 1.70 10.54
C PHE A 47 35.06 3.00 9.84
N LEU A 48 34.81 2.86 8.55
CA LEU A 48 34.20 3.87 7.72
C LEU A 48 33.07 3.20 6.96
N ILE A 49 31.84 3.46 7.37
CA ILE A 49 30.64 2.87 6.76
C ILE A 49 30.04 3.91 5.83
N GLY A 50 29.91 3.53 4.56
CA GLY A 50 29.28 4.34 3.52
C GLY A 50 27.82 3.97 3.37
N GLU A 51 26.98 5.00 3.30
CA GLU A 51 25.57 4.90 2.98
C GLU A 51 25.18 6.00 1.98
N TYR A 52 24.33 5.66 1.03
CA TYR A 52 23.69 6.64 0.15
C TYR A 52 22.26 6.87 0.59
N ILE A 53 21.91 8.13 0.81
CA ILE A 53 20.53 8.55 1.10
C ILE A 53 20.18 9.69 0.14
N PRO A 54 19.00 9.70 -0.50
CA PRO A 54 18.59 10.81 -1.35
C PRO A 54 18.49 12.13 -0.56
N PHE A 55 19.49 12.99 -0.73
CA PHE A 55 19.52 14.36 -0.22
C PHE A 55 19.59 15.37 -1.36
N GLY A 56 19.23 16.60 -1.03
CA GLY A 56 19.49 17.78 -1.84
C GLY A 56 19.69 18.98 -0.91
N CYS A 57 20.09 20.14 -1.43
CA CYS A 57 20.38 21.31 -0.61
C CYS A 57 19.24 21.68 0.34
N ASN A 58 17.99 21.63 -0.13
CA ASN A 58 16.82 21.91 0.71
C ASN A 58 16.63 20.89 1.85
N HIS A 59 16.97 19.62 1.60
CA HIS A 59 16.95 18.61 2.65
C HIS A 59 18.02 18.87 3.70
N ILE A 60 19.22 19.31 3.29
CA ILE A 60 20.29 19.68 4.24
C ILE A 60 19.89 20.89 5.09
N VAL A 61 19.24 21.91 4.51
CA VAL A 61 18.72 23.05 5.27
C VAL A 61 17.68 22.57 6.30
N ALA A 62 16.73 21.72 5.89
CA ALA A 62 15.73 21.15 6.80
C ALA A 62 16.38 20.30 7.90
N PHE A 63 17.39 19.51 7.55
CA PHE A 63 18.14 18.66 8.47
C PHE A 63 18.93 19.49 9.49
N ASN A 64 19.61 20.55 9.06
CA ASN A 64 20.30 21.50 9.93
C ASN A 64 19.33 22.22 10.89
N ASN A 65 18.13 22.56 10.42
CA ASN A 65 17.08 23.11 11.29
C ASN A 65 16.63 22.10 12.36
N LYS A 66 16.41 20.83 11.96
CA LYS A 66 16.01 19.74 12.87
C LYS A 66 17.08 19.44 13.93
N LEU A 67 18.36 19.45 13.54
CA LEU A 67 19.49 19.25 14.45
C LEU A 67 19.76 20.45 15.36
N GLY A 68 19.13 21.61 15.10
CA GLY A 68 19.42 22.84 15.83
C GLY A 68 20.82 23.38 15.55
N SER A 69 21.39 23.14 14.36
CA SER A 69 22.75 23.55 13.98
C SER A 69 22.98 25.06 14.13
N TYR A 70 21.93 25.87 13.91
CA TYR A 70 21.94 27.33 14.06
C TYR A 70 21.86 27.82 15.52
N MET A 71 21.54 26.93 16.46
CA MET A 71 21.40 27.30 17.87
C MET A 71 22.76 27.45 18.55
N ARG A 72 22.79 28.25 19.62
CA ARG A 72 24.00 28.48 20.42
C ARG A 72 24.48 27.20 21.13
N VAL A 73 23.55 26.33 21.50
CA VAL A 73 23.83 25.01 22.05
C VAL A 73 23.59 24.00 20.94
N LYS A 74 24.66 23.52 20.34
CA LYS A 74 24.65 22.54 19.24
C LYS A 74 24.49 21.11 19.76
N SER A 75 23.49 20.86 20.60
CA SER A 75 23.19 19.53 21.11
C SER A 75 21.69 19.33 21.24
N ALA A 76 21.20 18.19 20.76
CA ALA A 76 19.79 17.82 20.76
C ALA A 76 19.63 16.36 21.18
N LEU A 77 18.57 16.08 21.95
CA LEU A 77 18.08 14.72 22.19
C LEU A 77 16.92 14.49 21.23
N LEU A 78 17.04 13.44 20.40
CA LEU A 78 16.05 13.14 19.37
C LEU A 78 15.44 11.76 19.66
N THR A 79 14.12 11.67 19.53
CA THR A 79 13.35 10.44 19.68
C THR A 79 12.33 10.33 18.55
N GLN A 80 11.98 9.08 18.21
CA GLN A 80 10.91 8.78 17.25
C GLN A 80 9.52 8.82 17.89
N VAL A 81 9.44 8.84 19.22
CA VAL A 81 8.18 8.82 19.95
C VAL A 81 7.48 10.17 19.81
N VAL A 82 6.28 10.15 19.23
CA VAL A 82 5.39 11.31 19.16
C VAL A 82 4.68 11.44 20.50
N ASP A 83 4.63 12.66 21.02
CA ASP A 83 3.86 12.95 22.24
C ASP A 83 2.37 12.86 21.95
N GLU A 84 1.72 11.84 22.50
CA GLU A 84 0.27 11.62 22.37
C GLU A 84 -0.54 12.51 23.33
N ASP A 85 0.08 13.09 24.37
CA ASP A 85 -0.57 14.02 25.30
C ASP A 85 0.24 15.33 25.47
N PRO A 86 0.20 16.22 24.45
CA PRO A 86 0.92 17.50 24.49
C PRO A 86 0.39 18.48 25.56
N GLY A 87 -0.72 18.15 26.24
CA GLY A 87 -1.26 18.92 27.37
C GLY A 87 -0.67 18.53 28.73
N GLY A 88 0.05 17.41 28.80
CA GLY A 88 0.70 16.91 30.01
C GLY A 88 1.95 17.70 30.38
N THR A 89 2.30 17.71 31.67
CA THR A 89 3.55 18.34 32.17
C THR A 89 4.74 17.39 32.17
N GLN A 90 4.54 16.12 31.83
CA GLN A 90 5.56 15.07 31.86
C GLN A 90 5.51 14.29 30.55
N PHE A 91 6.62 14.32 29.83
CA PHE A 91 6.82 13.51 28.63
C PHE A 91 7.75 12.35 29.01
N SER A 92 7.18 11.15 29.16
CA SER A 92 7.92 9.93 29.52
C SER A 92 8.36 9.23 28.25
N ILE A 93 9.64 9.35 27.91
CA ILE A 93 10.21 8.75 26.71
C ILE A 93 10.91 7.44 27.11
N PRO A 94 10.72 6.33 26.37
CA PRO A 94 11.57 5.15 26.48
C PRO A 94 13.05 5.54 26.33
N PRO A 95 14.00 4.76 26.89
CA PRO A 95 15.43 5.10 26.87
C PRO A 95 16.06 5.18 25.47
N VAL A 96 15.32 4.84 24.41
CA VAL A 96 15.68 4.90 22.99
C VAL A 96 15.87 6.37 22.56
N MET A 97 17.05 6.92 22.87
CA MET A 97 17.43 8.31 22.55
C MET A 97 18.72 8.35 21.74
N THR A 98 18.69 9.17 20.69
CA THR A 98 19.90 9.58 19.97
C THR A 98 20.29 10.96 20.46
N ALA A 99 21.43 11.07 21.14
CA ALA A 99 22.01 12.34 21.52
C ALA A 99 22.94 12.82 20.42
N VAL A 100 22.61 13.95 19.79
CA VAL A 100 23.39 14.52 18.69
C VAL A 100 24.14 15.76 19.17
N GLN A 101 25.39 15.89 18.75
CA GLN A 101 26.21 17.09 18.92
C GLN A 101 26.81 17.54 17.59
N VAL A 102 26.34 18.68 17.07
CA VAL A 102 26.84 19.23 15.79
C VAL A 102 28.22 19.86 16.00
N LYS A 103 29.22 19.40 15.24
CA LYS A 103 30.58 19.92 15.24
C LYS A 103 30.73 21.07 14.26
N ASP A 104 30.38 20.79 13.01
CA ASP A 104 30.60 21.67 11.89
C ASP A 104 29.48 21.51 10.86
N PHE A 105 29.14 22.58 10.15
CA PHE A 105 28.09 22.52 9.14
C PHE A 105 28.21 23.67 8.14
N ASP A 106 27.88 23.36 6.89
CA ASP A 106 27.48 24.35 5.90
C ASP A 106 25.95 24.30 5.76
N PRO A 107 25.25 25.46 5.81
CA PRO A 107 23.80 25.52 5.68
C PRO A 107 23.22 24.77 4.48
N ASN A 108 23.94 24.75 3.35
CA ASN A 108 23.44 24.27 2.07
C ASN A 108 24.12 22.99 1.59
N ASP A 109 25.30 22.67 2.13
CA ASP A 109 26.14 21.60 1.60
C ASP A 109 26.28 20.41 2.55
N TYR A 110 26.75 20.58 3.78
CA TYR A 110 27.02 19.43 4.65
C TYR A 110 26.79 19.69 6.14
N VAL A 111 26.70 18.61 6.91
CA VAL A 111 26.72 18.66 8.37
C VAL A 111 27.57 17.52 8.93
N ASN A 112 28.38 17.85 9.93
CA ASN A 112 29.23 16.95 10.70
C ASN A 112 28.76 16.96 12.15
N PHE A 113 28.43 15.80 12.69
CA PHE A 113 27.96 15.67 14.06
C PHE A 113 28.40 14.36 14.71
N ASP A 114 28.53 14.38 16.03
CA ASP A 114 28.66 13.16 16.83
C ASP A 114 27.26 12.71 17.24
N ALA A 115 26.98 11.42 17.14
CA ALA A 115 25.75 10.81 17.63
C ALA A 115 26.08 9.72 18.65
N GLN A 116 25.48 9.82 19.83
CA GLN A 116 25.57 8.81 20.89
C GLN A 116 24.23 8.10 20.99
N ILE A 117 24.27 6.78 20.81
CA ILE A 117 23.09 5.91 20.86
C ILE A 117 22.95 5.34 22.26
N HIS A 118 21.75 5.41 22.81
CA HIS A 118 21.40 4.77 24.08
C HIS A 118 20.24 3.80 23.84
N TYR A 119 20.53 2.56 23.45
CA TYR A 119 19.52 1.51 23.39
C TYR A 119 19.61 0.60 24.63
N PRO A 120 18.47 0.11 25.14
CA PRO A 120 18.46 -0.78 26.29
C PRO A 120 18.98 -2.17 25.90
N GLU A 121 20.16 -2.53 26.41
CA GLU A 121 20.78 -3.86 26.22
C GLU A 121 20.42 -4.86 27.32
N GLU A 122 20.71 -6.15 27.10
CA GLU A 122 20.53 -7.20 28.10
C GLU A 122 21.36 -6.93 29.37
N PRO A 123 20.90 -7.37 30.57
CA PRO A 123 21.57 -7.07 31.84
C PRO A 123 23.02 -7.56 31.88
N GLY A 124 23.98 -6.63 32.03
CA GLY A 124 25.41 -6.93 32.12
C GLY A 124 26.21 -6.61 30.86
N ILE A 125 25.56 -6.20 29.77
CA ILE A 125 26.21 -5.74 28.54
C ILE A 125 26.23 -4.22 28.56
N VAL A 126 27.40 -3.65 28.39
CA VAL A 126 27.54 -2.20 28.27
C VAL A 126 28.16 -1.89 26.92
N GLN A 127 27.32 -1.43 26.00
CA GLN A 127 27.70 -0.99 24.67
C GLN A 127 27.73 0.54 24.67
N ILE A 128 28.87 1.12 24.31
CA ILE A 128 29.04 2.58 24.20
C ILE A 128 29.41 2.87 22.76
N GLU A 129 28.44 3.38 21.99
CA GLU A 129 28.64 3.75 20.60
C GLU A 129 28.55 5.26 20.41
N ASN A 130 29.65 5.82 19.89
CA ASN A 130 29.72 7.20 19.45
C ASN A 130 30.06 7.19 17.96
N PHE A 131 29.12 7.65 17.14
CA PHE A 131 29.28 7.75 15.70
C PHE A 131 29.74 9.15 15.33
N GLY A 132 30.84 9.27 14.58
CA GLY A 132 31.12 10.48 13.82
C GLY A 132 30.36 10.41 12.49
N VAL A 133 29.41 11.30 12.26
CA VAL A 133 28.55 11.27 11.07
C VAL A 133 28.80 12.48 10.20
N HIS A 134 29.06 12.24 8.92
CA HIS A 134 29.08 13.24 7.87
C HIS A 134 27.90 13.03 6.93
N VAL A 135 27.12 14.07 6.68
CA VAL A 135 26.02 14.07 5.71
C VAL A 135 26.21 15.23 4.75
N SER A 136 26.16 14.96 3.45
CA SER A 136 26.28 15.96 2.38
C SER A 136 25.00 16.06 1.54
N SER A 137 24.83 17.22 0.89
CA SER A 137 23.78 17.54 -0.07
C SER A 137 23.75 16.62 -1.27
N SER A 138 24.90 16.00 -1.58
CA SER A 138 25.04 14.96 -2.62
C SER A 138 24.44 13.61 -2.21
N GLY A 139 23.93 13.45 -0.98
CA GLY A 139 23.43 12.17 -0.48
C GLY A 139 24.50 11.25 0.11
N LYS A 140 25.75 11.73 0.19
CA LYS A 140 26.85 11.06 0.87
C LYS A 140 26.62 11.06 2.38
N VAL A 141 26.51 9.87 2.95
CA VAL A 141 26.48 9.63 4.39
C VAL A 141 27.65 8.73 4.76
N LEU A 142 28.49 9.21 5.67
CA LEU A 142 29.64 8.45 6.18
C LEU A 142 29.57 8.36 7.70
N TYR A 143 29.76 7.16 8.22
CA TYR A 143 29.88 6.89 9.65
C TYR A 143 31.32 6.47 9.96
N GLY A 144 32.00 7.25 10.80
CA GLY A 144 33.32 6.96 11.32
C GLY A 144 33.26 6.44 12.74
N LEU A 145 33.88 5.28 12.99
CA LEU A 145 34.02 4.69 14.32
C LEU A 145 35.45 4.18 14.56
N GLU A 146 35.89 4.20 15.81
CA GLU A 146 37.16 3.63 16.24
C GLU A 146 36.89 2.56 17.30
N LEU A 147 37.41 1.35 17.07
CA LEU A 147 37.19 0.21 17.96
C LEU A 147 38.19 0.24 19.11
N ASP A 148 37.71 0.37 20.35
CA ASP A 148 38.56 0.47 21.53
C ASP A 148 38.70 -0.88 22.27
N SER A 149 37.60 -1.61 22.45
CA SER A 149 37.60 -2.95 23.04
C SER A 149 36.35 -3.75 22.64
N VAL A 150 36.50 -5.07 22.46
CA VAL A 150 35.40 -6.00 22.17
C VAL A 150 35.55 -7.25 23.04
N ALA A 151 34.49 -7.62 23.76
CA ALA A 151 34.45 -8.86 24.56
C ALA A 151 35.66 -9.04 25.50
N GLY A 152 36.08 -7.96 26.18
CA GLY A 152 37.24 -7.96 27.10
C GLY A 152 38.61 -7.94 26.42
N ARG A 153 38.68 -7.94 25.08
CA ARG A 153 39.94 -7.81 24.33
C ARG A 153 40.28 -6.36 24.05
N SER A 154 41.58 -6.05 24.13
CA SER A 154 42.11 -4.72 23.81
C SER A 154 42.12 -4.43 22.31
N LYS A 155 42.13 -3.15 21.96
CA LYS A 155 42.33 -2.59 20.61
C LYS A 155 43.39 -3.26 19.70
N ASP A 156 44.43 -3.84 20.29
CA ASP A 156 45.54 -4.50 19.56
C ASP A 156 45.30 -5.99 19.28
N HIS A 157 44.17 -6.54 19.70
CA HIS A 157 43.84 -7.97 19.52
C HIS A 157 42.35 -8.15 19.20
N VAL A 158 41.96 -7.80 17.97
CA VAL A 158 40.59 -7.96 17.47
C VAL A 158 40.53 -9.10 16.48
N SER A 159 39.78 -10.17 16.81
CA SER A 159 39.51 -11.28 15.88
C SER A 159 38.49 -10.84 14.82
N VAL A 160 38.63 -11.36 13.61
CA VAL A 160 37.73 -11.07 12.49
C VAL A 160 36.31 -11.62 12.74
N ASP A 161 36.16 -12.73 13.47
CA ASP A 161 34.83 -13.25 13.84
C ASP A 161 34.07 -12.32 14.80
N HIS A 162 34.77 -11.73 15.78
CA HIS A 162 34.16 -10.71 16.62
C HIS A 162 33.85 -9.44 15.82
N LEU A 163 34.70 -9.12 14.85
CA LEU A 163 34.53 -7.96 13.99
C LEU A 163 33.27 -8.05 13.14
N SER A 164 32.95 -9.21 12.57
CA SER A 164 31.77 -9.40 11.73
C SER A 164 30.47 -9.14 12.49
N ARG A 165 30.38 -9.56 13.76
CA ARG A 165 29.24 -9.27 14.63
C ARG A 165 29.12 -7.79 14.96
N VAL A 166 30.23 -7.16 15.35
CA VAL A 166 30.27 -5.72 15.63
C VAL A 166 29.86 -4.91 14.40
N ILE A 167 30.28 -5.29 13.19
CA ILE A 167 29.86 -4.62 11.96
C ILE A 167 28.35 -4.76 11.75
N SER A 168 27.78 -5.94 11.97
CA SER A 168 26.33 -6.16 11.85
C SER A 168 25.55 -5.23 12.77
N ASP A 169 25.97 -5.13 14.03
CA ASP A 169 25.32 -4.27 15.04
C ASP A 169 25.44 -2.79 14.64
N ILE A 170 26.64 -2.34 14.27
CA ILE A 170 26.88 -0.95 13.82
C ILE A 170 26.03 -0.61 12.59
N VAL A 171 25.88 -1.53 11.62
CA VAL A 171 25.07 -1.32 10.41
C VAL A 171 23.59 -1.14 10.78
N GLN A 172 23.06 -1.96 11.68
CA GLN A 172 21.68 -1.88 12.15
C GLN A 172 21.43 -0.61 12.99
N ASP A 173 22.30 -0.31 13.94
CA ASP A 173 22.15 0.82 14.85
C ASP A 173 22.28 2.16 14.14
N SER A 174 23.23 2.27 13.20
CA SER A 174 23.31 3.44 12.33
C SER A 174 22.06 3.60 11.45
N SER A 175 21.41 2.49 11.04
CA SER A 175 20.17 2.56 10.26
C SER A 175 19.02 3.14 11.07
N GLN A 176 18.85 2.68 12.30
CA GLN A 176 17.83 3.15 13.25
C GLN A 176 18.09 4.58 13.73
N MET A 177 19.35 4.92 13.99
CA MET A 177 19.76 6.27 14.33
C MET A 177 19.37 7.24 13.22
N MET A 178 19.77 6.95 11.99
CA MET A 178 19.49 7.83 10.86
C MET A 178 17.99 7.94 10.58
N ASP A 179 17.21 6.87 10.75
CA ASP A 179 15.75 6.90 10.61
C ASP A 179 15.07 7.93 11.55
N THR A 180 15.64 8.13 12.75
CA THR A 180 15.19 9.18 13.70
C THR A 180 15.49 10.59 13.20
N LEU A 181 16.58 10.75 12.43
CA LEU A 181 17.05 12.04 11.93
C LEU A 181 16.39 12.43 10.61
N LEU A 182 16.04 11.46 9.76
CA LEU A 182 15.41 11.70 8.46
C LEU A 182 14.00 12.30 8.56
N THR A 183 13.57 12.91 7.45
CA THR A 183 12.19 13.39 7.28
C THR A 183 11.27 12.27 6.81
N ASP A 184 9.95 12.41 7.03
CA ASP A 184 8.94 11.45 6.54
C ASP A 184 9.03 11.23 5.02
N TYR A 185 9.35 12.29 4.28
CA TYR A 185 9.52 12.22 2.84
C TYR A 185 10.73 11.36 2.46
N GLN A 186 11.89 11.57 3.10
CA GLN A 186 13.07 10.74 2.84
C GLN A 186 12.86 9.27 3.23
N ARG A 187 12.15 9.02 4.33
CA ARG A 187 11.78 7.66 4.74
C ARG A 187 10.92 6.97 3.68
N LYS A 188 9.94 7.68 3.09
CA LYS A 188 9.16 7.16 1.96
C LYS A 188 10.01 6.84 0.73
N LEU A 189 11.01 7.67 0.40
CA LEU A 189 11.93 7.39 -0.70
C LEU A 189 12.74 6.11 -0.45
N LEU A 190 13.25 5.93 0.77
CA LEU A 190 13.98 4.73 1.16
C LEU A 190 13.08 3.50 1.18
N ASP A 191 11.88 3.58 1.75
CA ASP A 191 10.91 2.48 1.77
C ASP A 191 10.53 2.04 0.36
N LEU A 192 10.42 3.00 -0.57
CA LEU A 192 10.15 2.70 -1.97
C LEU A 192 11.30 1.91 -2.61
N THR A 193 12.55 2.35 -2.42
CA THR A 193 13.74 1.67 -2.97
C THR A 193 13.94 0.28 -2.37
N TYR A 194 13.78 0.14 -1.06
CA TYR A 194 14.01 -1.11 -0.32
C TYR A 194 12.75 -1.97 -0.12
N ILE A 195 11.67 -1.70 -0.85
CA ILE A 195 10.43 -2.51 -0.86
C ILE A 195 9.88 -2.73 0.57
N GLY A 196 9.80 -1.65 1.35
CA GLY A 196 9.32 -1.66 2.74
C GLY A 196 10.29 -2.23 3.77
N LYS A 197 11.57 -2.43 3.41
CA LYS A 197 12.63 -2.90 4.32
C LYS A 197 13.74 -1.85 4.52
N ALA A 198 13.39 -0.56 4.59
CA ALA A 198 14.37 0.51 4.75
C ALA A 198 15.24 0.40 6.02
N SER A 199 14.76 -0.27 7.08
CA SER A 199 15.57 -0.51 8.29
C SER A 199 16.75 -1.44 8.05
N ASN A 200 16.64 -2.37 7.09
CA ASN A 200 17.66 -3.37 6.76
C ASN A 200 18.40 -3.00 5.47
N ARG A 201 18.58 -1.71 5.22
CA ARG A 201 19.26 -1.23 4.03
C ARG A 201 20.75 -1.54 4.07
N ASP A 202 21.25 -1.97 2.91
CA ASP A 202 22.64 -2.36 2.72
C ASP A 202 23.57 -1.15 2.82
N LYS A 203 24.74 -1.36 3.45
CA LYS A 203 25.81 -0.36 3.59
C LYS A 203 27.14 -0.97 3.22
N TYR A 204 28.07 -0.13 2.78
CA TYR A 204 29.40 -0.58 2.43
C TYR A 204 30.38 -0.32 3.58
N THR A 205 31.11 -1.35 4.02
CA THR A 205 32.02 -1.23 5.16
C THR A 205 33.47 -1.17 4.71
N PHE A 206 34.14 -0.04 4.98
CA PHE A 206 35.57 0.12 4.77
C PHE A 206 36.30 0.06 6.11
N ILE A 207 37.19 -0.90 6.25
CA ILE A 207 37.91 -1.20 7.49
C ILE A 207 39.35 -0.76 7.32
N ILE A 208 39.83 0.02 8.27
CA ILE A 208 41.20 0.50 8.31
C ILE A 208 41.85 -0.12 9.54
N SER A 209 42.99 -0.78 9.36
CA SER A 209 43.72 -1.44 10.43
C SER A 209 45.18 -0.99 10.44
N GLY A 210 45.73 -0.76 11.63
CA GLY A 210 47.15 -0.47 11.82
C GLY A 210 48.05 -1.69 11.59
N GLY A 211 47.50 -2.91 11.66
CA GLY A 211 48.25 -4.14 11.44
C GLY A 211 47.37 -5.39 11.39
N ILE A 212 47.87 -6.43 10.71
CA ILE A 212 47.23 -7.74 10.61
C ILE A 212 48.22 -8.81 11.08
N VAL A 213 47.74 -9.81 11.81
CA VAL A 213 48.51 -10.93 12.32
C VAL A 213 47.82 -12.24 11.89
N PRO A 214 48.53 -13.20 11.30
CA PRO A 214 49.95 -13.15 10.91
C PRO A 214 50.22 -12.15 9.77
N ASP A 215 51.35 -11.44 9.80
CA ASP A 215 51.72 -10.48 8.73
C ASP A 215 52.26 -11.23 7.51
N LEU A 216 51.35 -11.60 6.61
CA LEU A 216 51.63 -12.32 5.37
C LEU A 216 51.45 -11.41 4.15
N LYS A 217 52.04 -11.78 3.00
CA LYS A 217 51.76 -11.06 1.74
C LYS A 217 50.29 -11.15 1.40
N ALA A 218 49.74 -10.13 0.74
CA ALA A 218 48.30 -10.04 0.51
C ALA A 218 47.72 -11.29 -0.19
N ARG A 219 48.45 -11.87 -1.16
CA ARG A 219 48.04 -13.10 -1.86
C ARG A 219 48.00 -14.36 -0.98
N GLU A 220 48.74 -14.40 0.13
CA GLU A 220 48.82 -15.56 1.01
C GLU A 220 47.60 -15.66 1.96
N TYR A 221 46.74 -14.63 1.99
CA TYR A 221 45.42 -14.70 2.63
C TYR A 221 44.35 -15.39 1.77
N LEU A 222 44.64 -15.63 0.47
CA LEU A 222 43.76 -16.33 -0.47
C LEU A 222 44.17 -17.81 -0.56
N ASP A 223 44.15 -18.50 0.57
CA ASP A 223 44.58 -19.90 0.69
C ASP A 223 43.46 -20.92 0.42
N GLY A 224 42.20 -20.48 0.30
CA GLY A 224 41.03 -21.36 0.18
C GLY A 224 40.69 -22.12 1.47
N GLU A 225 41.38 -21.84 2.56
CA GLU A 225 41.26 -22.53 3.85
C GLU A 225 40.76 -21.55 4.93
N ASP A 226 41.20 -21.71 6.18
CA ASP A 226 40.66 -21.01 7.33
C ASP A 226 40.88 -19.48 7.27
N LYS A 227 42.02 -19.00 6.73
CA LYS A 227 42.31 -17.56 6.63
C LYS A 227 41.36 -16.86 5.66
N GLU A 228 41.19 -17.44 4.48
CA GLU A 228 40.28 -16.89 3.49
C GLU A 228 38.83 -16.93 3.99
N ASN A 229 38.44 -18.03 4.64
CA ASN A 229 37.10 -18.18 5.19
C ASN A 229 36.81 -17.18 6.32
N GLU A 230 37.77 -16.88 7.21
CA GLU A 230 37.57 -15.88 8.27
C GLU A 230 37.40 -14.47 7.68
N LEU A 231 38.23 -14.08 6.70
CA LEU A 231 38.10 -12.78 6.03
C LEU A 231 36.82 -12.66 5.20
N ARG A 232 36.34 -13.75 4.61
CA ARG A 232 35.05 -13.78 3.89
C ARG A 232 33.86 -13.50 4.81
N GLN A 233 33.95 -13.69 6.12
CA GLN A 233 32.85 -13.29 7.00
C GLN A 233 32.57 -11.78 6.96
N VAL A 234 33.59 -10.97 6.66
CA VAL A 234 33.51 -9.51 6.64
C VAL A 234 33.47 -8.96 5.22
N LEU A 235 34.25 -9.56 4.31
CA LEU A 235 34.35 -9.13 2.91
C LEU A 235 33.31 -9.81 1.99
N GLU A 236 32.69 -10.89 2.47
CA GLU A 236 31.82 -11.84 1.77
C GLU A 236 32.52 -12.62 0.64
N SER A 237 32.99 -11.91 -0.39
CA SER A 237 33.71 -12.47 -1.54
C SER A 237 34.85 -11.55 -1.97
N PHE A 238 36.02 -12.13 -2.27
CA PHE A 238 37.19 -11.39 -2.71
C PHE A 238 37.08 -10.99 -4.18
N GLN A 239 37.30 -9.70 -4.47
CA GLN A 239 37.42 -9.19 -5.82
C GLN A 239 38.89 -9.05 -6.23
N ASN A 240 39.67 -8.35 -5.43
CA ASN A 240 41.07 -8.04 -5.70
C ASN A 240 41.87 -7.93 -4.40
N VAL A 241 43.14 -8.34 -4.47
CA VAL A 241 44.04 -8.31 -3.32
C VAL A 241 45.42 -7.84 -3.78
N HIS A 242 45.92 -6.78 -3.14
CA HIS A 242 47.17 -6.12 -3.54
C HIS A 242 48.03 -5.72 -2.34
N ASP A 243 49.34 -5.89 -2.51
CA ASP A 243 50.37 -5.25 -1.67
C ASP A 243 50.72 -3.89 -2.31
N LEU A 244 50.65 -2.82 -1.52
CA LEU A 244 51.01 -1.47 -1.93
C LEU A 244 52.53 -1.25 -1.84
N SER A 245 53.03 -0.24 -2.56
CA SER A 245 54.47 0.07 -2.63
C SER A 245 55.10 0.45 -1.29
N ASP A 246 54.30 0.88 -0.31
CA ASP A 246 54.72 1.26 1.05
C ASP A 246 54.66 0.09 2.06
N GLY A 247 54.31 -1.12 1.61
CA GLY A 247 54.13 -2.30 2.46
C GLY A 247 52.74 -2.40 3.11
N SER A 248 51.85 -1.45 2.84
CA SER A 248 50.43 -1.54 3.17
C SER A 248 49.74 -2.61 2.31
N LYS A 249 48.62 -3.15 2.78
CA LYS A 249 47.90 -4.23 2.10
C LYS A 249 46.44 -3.84 1.93
N ILE A 250 45.87 -4.15 0.79
CA ILE A 250 44.44 -3.94 0.54
C ILE A 250 43.76 -5.24 0.11
N LEU A 251 42.67 -5.54 0.78
CA LEU A 251 41.80 -6.68 0.54
C LEU A 251 40.43 -6.11 0.13
N ILE A 252 40.11 -6.21 -1.16
CA ILE A 252 38.87 -5.65 -1.72
C ILE A 252 37.86 -6.80 -1.84
N GLY A 253 36.75 -6.67 -1.15
CA GLY A 253 35.60 -7.55 -1.27
C GLY A 253 34.38 -6.88 -1.88
N THR A 254 33.30 -7.66 -1.98
CA THR A 254 32.04 -7.19 -2.58
C THR A 254 31.23 -6.30 -1.63
N HIS A 255 31.20 -6.61 -0.34
CA HIS A 255 30.46 -5.83 0.67
C HIS A 255 31.35 -5.05 1.66
N GLY A 256 32.67 -5.23 1.55
CA GLY A 256 33.62 -4.44 2.33
C GLY A 256 35.02 -4.45 1.75
N THR A 257 35.86 -3.59 2.31
CA THR A 257 37.30 -3.52 1.99
C THR A 257 38.11 -3.38 3.27
N ILE A 258 39.22 -4.12 3.38
CA ILE A 258 40.17 -3.98 4.48
C ILE A 258 41.46 -3.36 3.94
N LEU A 259 41.84 -2.22 4.51
CA LEU A 259 43.14 -1.56 4.30
C LEU A 259 43.99 -1.72 5.56
N VAL A 260 45.14 -2.37 5.42
CA VAL A 260 46.13 -2.50 6.49
C VAL A 260 47.30 -1.57 6.22
N SER A 261 47.43 -0.51 7.03
CA SER A 261 48.49 0.49 6.88
C SER A 261 48.87 1.12 8.22
N LYS A 262 50.18 1.26 8.47
CA LYS A 262 50.70 2.00 9.63
C LYS A 262 50.48 3.52 9.49
N GLU A 263 50.35 4.01 8.26
CA GLU A 263 50.15 5.43 7.93
C GLU A 263 48.76 5.68 7.35
N TYR A 264 47.72 5.09 7.95
CA TYR A 264 46.37 5.09 7.39
C TYR A 264 45.79 6.48 7.06
N LYS A 265 46.21 7.54 7.77
CA LYS A 265 45.71 8.92 7.56
C LYS A 265 45.90 9.41 6.14
N LYS A 266 46.92 8.93 5.43
CA LYS A 266 47.14 9.30 4.02
C LYS A 266 46.10 8.71 3.07
N TYR A 267 45.46 7.61 3.45
CA TYR A 267 44.48 6.91 2.63
C TYR A 267 43.03 7.19 3.02
N GLU A 268 42.79 7.85 4.15
CA GLU A 268 41.46 8.11 4.72
C GLU A 268 40.52 8.82 3.73
N LEU A 269 41.01 9.84 3.02
CA LEU A 269 40.22 10.54 2.01
C LEU A 269 39.79 9.60 0.87
N ILE A 270 40.70 8.78 0.33
CA ILE A 270 40.40 7.83 -0.75
C ILE A 270 39.44 6.74 -0.26
N ALA A 271 39.66 6.24 0.95
CA ALA A 271 38.78 5.27 1.57
C ALA A 271 37.35 5.82 1.69
N SER A 272 37.21 7.11 2.05
CA SER A 272 35.90 7.77 2.16
C SER A 272 35.19 7.92 0.83
N GLU A 273 35.91 8.32 -0.24
CA GLU A 273 35.32 8.43 -1.57
C GLU A 273 34.95 7.06 -2.13
N TYR A 274 35.80 6.05 -1.91
CA TYR A 274 35.53 4.70 -2.37
C TYR A 274 34.35 4.07 -1.62
N ALA A 275 34.28 4.22 -0.29
CA ALA A 275 33.16 3.72 0.51
C ALA A 275 31.84 4.36 0.06
N PHE A 276 31.85 5.67 -0.22
CA PHE A 276 30.69 6.36 -0.77
C PHE A 276 30.30 5.84 -2.15
N LEU A 277 31.25 5.72 -3.07
CA LEU A 277 30.99 5.20 -4.42
C LEU A 277 30.39 3.79 -4.39
N MET A 278 30.90 2.90 -3.53
CA MET A 278 30.36 1.56 -3.37
C MET A 278 28.96 1.58 -2.75
N SER A 279 28.70 2.46 -1.79
CA SER A 279 27.35 2.63 -1.24
C SER A 279 26.34 3.15 -2.26
N LEU A 280 26.79 4.01 -3.18
CA LEU A 280 25.98 4.52 -4.29
C LEU A 280 25.66 3.39 -5.30
N ASP A 281 26.64 2.55 -5.62
CA ASP A 281 26.45 1.37 -6.50
C ASP A 281 25.43 0.40 -5.92
N VAL A 282 25.54 0.08 -4.63
CA VAL A 282 24.56 -0.76 -3.90
C VAL A 282 23.15 -0.16 -3.95
N PHE A 283 23.02 1.15 -3.77
CA PHE A 283 21.73 1.83 -3.89
C PHE A 283 21.18 1.77 -5.32
N ILE A 284 22.02 1.99 -6.34
CA ILE A 284 21.65 1.89 -7.75
C ILE A 284 21.09 0.49 -8.08
N GLN A 285 21.73 -0.57 -7.58
CA GLN A 285 21.27 -1.95 -7.78
C GLN A 285 19.91 -2.22 -7.12
N ASN A 286 19.70 -1.74 -5.90
CA ASN A 286 18.42 -1.84 -5.19
C ASN A 286 17.32 -1.03 -5.92
N PHE A 287 17.63 0.18 -6.36
CA PHE A 287 16.71 1.02 -7.13
C PHE A 287 16.33 0.38 -8.48
N PHE A 288 17.29 -0.20 -9.19
CA PHE A 288 17.03 -0.94 -10.42
C PHE A 288 16.12 -2.15 -10.21
N SER A 289 16.34 -2.89 -9.12
CA SER A 289 15.45 -4.00 -8.73
C SER A 289 14.01 -3.51 -8.49
N ARG A 290 13.85 -2.34 -7.86
CA ARG A 290 12.54 -1.72 -7.66
C ARG A 290 11.86 -1.28 -8.97
N LEU A 291 12.62 -0.79 -9.95
CA LEU A 291 12.08 -0.46 -11.29
C LEU A 291 11.47 -1.66 -11.99
N PHE A 292 12.06 -2.85 -11.85
CA PHE A 292 11.47 -4.08 -12.40
C PHE A 292 10.13 -4.43 -11.75
N VAL A 293 10.04 -4.30 -10.42
CA VAL A 293 8.77 -4.55 -9.70
C VAL A 293 7.68 -3.58 -10.18
N ALA A 294 8.01 -2.29 -10.40
CA ALA A 294 7.06 -1.34 -10.95
C ALA A 294 6.62 -1.71 -12.38
N ASN A 295 7.55 -2.19 -13.22
CA ASN A 295 7.22 -2.66 -14.56
C ASN A 295 6.28 -3.87 -14.55
N ASP A 296 6.44 -4.79 -13.61
CA ASP A 296 5.53 -5.93 -13.45
C ASP A 296 4.15 -5.49 -12.95
N ALA A 297 4.08 -4.47 -12.09
CA ALA A 297 2.79 -3.87 -11.69
C ALA A 297 2.05 -3.27 -12.91
N ILE A 298 2.75 -2.64 -13.85
CA ILE A 298 2.17 -2.15 -15.12
C ILE A 298 1.58 -3.29 -15.95
N LYS A 299 2.28 -4.42 -16.05
CA LYS A 299 1.76 -5.61 -16.76
C LYS A 299 0.48 -6.13 -16.10
N GLU A 300 0.43 -6.14 -14.77
CA GLU A 300 -0.75 -6.56 -14.02
C GLU A 300 -1.92 -5.58 -14.21
N ILE A 301 -1.68 -4.27 -14.16
CA ILE A 301 -2.71 -3.27 -14.48
C ILE A 301 -3.27 -3.50 -15.88
N LYS A 302 -2.39 -3.72 -16.87
CA LYS A 302 -2.81 -4.02 -18.24
C LYS A 302 -3.69 -5.27 -18.32
N ARG A 303 -3.31 -6.34 -17.63
CA ARG A 303 -4.10 -7.59 -17.56
C ARG A 303 -5.49 -7.34 -16.95
N LEU A 304 -5.57 -6.60 -15.84
CA LEU A 304 -6.85 -6.24 -15.21
C LEU A 304 -7.75 -5.40 -16.13
N ILE A 305 -7.15 -4.48 -16.89
CA ILE A 305 -7.85 -3.66 -17.87
C ILE A 305 -8.40 -4.53 -19.03
N GLU A 306 -7.63 -5.50 -19.51
CA GLU A 306 -8.08 -6.44 -20.56
C GLU A 306 -9.19 -7.37 -20.05
N GLU A 307 -9.12 -7.84 -18.80
CA GLU A 307 -10.11 -8.70 -18.16
C GLU A 307 -11.34 -7.94 -17.62
N SER A 308 -11.38 -6.61 -17.76
CA SER A 308 -12.44 -5.73 -17.24
C SER A 308 -13.84 -6.01 -17.79
N GLU A 309 -13.95 -6.64 -18.96
CA GLU A 309 -15.25 -7.06 -19.50
C GLU A 309 -15.78 -8.34 -18.81
N LYS A 310 -14.89 -9.15 -18.21
CA LYS A 310 -15.24 -10.41 -17.52
C LYS A 310 -15.48 -10.20 -16.04
N GLU A 311 -14.66 -9.37 -15.38
CA GLU A 311 -14.76 -9.13 -13.94
C GLU A 311 -15.19 -7.69 -13.64
N PRO A 312 -16.39 -7.47 -13.04
CA PRO A 312 -16.86 -6.12 -12.69
C PRO A 312 -15.97 -5.37 -11.69
N THR A 313 -15.21 -6.08 -10.86
CA THR A 313 -14.29 -5.53 -9.86
C THR A 313 -12.89 -5.23 -10.41
N ALA A 314 -12.56 -5.69 -11.62
CA ALA A 314 -11.22 -5.50 -12.18
C ALA A 314 -10.90 -4.03 -12.49
N VAL A 315 -11.90 -3.23 -12.90
CA VAL A 315 -11.73 -1.79 -13.16
C VAL A 315 -11.35 -1.02 -11.89
N GLU A 316 -12.02 -1.32 -10.77
CA GLU A 316 -11.74 -0.67 -9.48
C GLU A 316 -10.35 -1.05 -8.96
N ARG A 317 -9.98 -2.34 -9.05
CA ARG A 317 -8.63 -2.80 -8.70
C ARG A 317 -7.56 -2.20 -9.61
N ALA A 318 -7.80 -2.15 -10.91
CA ALA A 318 -6.90 -1.51 -11.87
C ALA A 318 -6.71 -0.03 -11.53
N GLN A 319 -7.79 0.69 -11.17
CA GLN A 319 -7.70 2.09 -10.78
C GLN A 319 -6.90 2.29 -9.48
N MET A 320 -7.10 1.45 -8.47
CA MET A 320 -6.35 1.50 -7.21
C MET A 320 -4.85 1.23 -7.46
N LEU A 321 -4.53 0.15 -8.18
CA LEU A 321 -3.15 -0.22 -8.48
C LEU A 321 -2.46 0.80 -9.38
N LEU A 322 -3.17 1.36 -10.36
CA LEU A 322 -2.69 2.45 -11.21
C LEU A 322 -2.37 3.69 -10.36
N SER A 323 -3.27 4.10 -9.46
CA SER A 323 -3.03 5.26 -8.59
C SER A 323 -1.79 5.08 -7.72
N GLN A 324 -1.62 3.90 -7.11
CA GLN A 324 -0.46 3.59 -6.29
C GLN A 324 0.83 3.56 -7.13
N THR A 325 0.82 2.86 -8.26
CA THR A 325 2.00 2.70 -9.12
C THR A 325 2.42 4.04 -9.74
N THR A 326 1.47 4.91 -10.07
CA THR A 326 1.77 6.28 -10.54
C THR A 326 2.42 7.12 -9.45
N SER A 327 1.90 7.07 -8.21
CA SER A 327 2.53 7.75 -7.08
C SER A 327 3.98 7.27 -6.88
N ASP A 328 4.18 5.95 -6.91
CA ASP A 328 5.50 5.33 -6.79
C ASP A 328 6.43 5.76 -7.92
N ALA A 329 5.95 5.77 -9.18
CA ALA A 329 6.75 6.16 -10.34
C ALA A 329 7.19 7.63 -10.30
N VAL A 330 6.37 8.53 -9.74
CA VAL A 330 6.76 9.93 -9.51
C VAL A 330 7.92 10.01 -8.53
N LEU A 331 7.81 9.34 -7.38
CA LEU A 331 8.88 9.29 -6.37
C LEU A 331 10.17 8.66 -6.95
N MET A 332 10.05 7.64 -7.81
CA MET A 332 11.20 7.07 -8.52
C MET A 332 11.89 8.11 -9.43
N GLY A 333 11.12 8.97 -10.08
CA GLY A 333 11.65 10.08 -10.88
C GLY A 333 12.44 11.09 -10.02
N GLU A 334 12.00 11.34 -8.80
CA GLU A 334 12.70 12.21 -7.85
C GLU A 334 14.01 11.57 -7.36
N ILE A 335 13.99 10.28 -6.98
CA ILE A 335 15.19 9.50 -6.60
C ILE A 335 16.24 9.54 -7.70
N LEU A 336 15.82 9.33 -8.94
CA LEU A 336 16.69 9.41 -10.10
C LEU A 336 17.31 10.81 -10.26
N GLY A 337 16.53 11.86 -10.03
CA GLY A 337 17.03 13.24 -10.00
C GLY A 337 18.16 13.42 -8.99
N TYR A 338 18.00 12.88 -7.77
CA TYR A 338 19.05 12.89 -6.75
C TYR A 338 20.27 12.08 -7.19
N LEU A 339 20.11 10.84 -7.68
CA LEU A 339 21.22 10.00 -8.14
C LEU A 339 22.06 10.66 -9.25
N LYS A 340 21.39 11.34 -10.18
CA LYS A 340 22.03 12.07 -11.27
C LYS A 340 22.87 13.24 -10.75
N GLU A 341 22.36 13.98 -9.77
CA GLU A 341 23.14 15.06 -9.15
C GLU A 341 24.30 14.49 -8.33
N SER A 342 24.07 13.47 -7.51
CA SER A 342 25.08 12.80 -6.69
C SER A 342 26.27 12.30 -7.51
N THR A 343 26.02 11.58 -8.61
CA THR A 343 27.07 11.07 -9.49
C THR A 343 27.86 12.19 -10.17
N ASN A 344 27.19 13.30 -10.55
CA ASN A 344 27.85 14.46 -11.13
C ASN A 344 28.72 15.22 -10.11
N VAL A 345 28.25 15.37 -8.88
CA VAL A 345 29.01 15.99 -7.78
C VAL A 345 30.23 15.13 -7.45
N LEU A 346 30.04 13.81 -7.29
CA LEU A 346 31.12 12.86 -7.02
C LEU A 346 32.23 12.94 -8.07
N MET A 347 31.87 13.00 -9.36
CA MET A 347 32.86 13.11 -10.43
C MET A 347 33.66 14.43 -10.34
N LYS A 348 33.00 15.55 -10.04
CA LYS A 348 33.66 16.86 -9.88
C LYS A 348 34.60 16.87 -8.66
N GLU A 349 34.14 16.36 -7.53
CA GLU A 349 34.94 16.23 -6.31
C GLU A 349 36.16 15.34 -6.55
N TRP A 350 35.95 14.19 -7.17
CA TRP A 350 37.02 13.26 -7.52
C TRP A 350 38.11 13.90 -8.40
N GLN A 351 37.70 14.66 -9.43
CA GLN A 351 38.63 15.39 -10.29
C GLN A 351 39.45 16.45 -9.54
N HIS A 352 38.88 17.06 -8.49
CA HIS A 352 39.62 17.97 -7.62
C HIS A 352 40.63 17.20 -6.78
N CYS A 353 40.21 16.12 -6.11
CA CYS A 353 41.06 15.30 -5.26
C CYS A 353 42.26 14.72 -6.04
N LEU A 354 42.07 14.28 -7.28
CA LEU A 354 43.13 13.71 -8.12
C LEU A 354 44.33 14.66 -8.33
N LYS A 355 44.10 15.97 -8.33
CA LYS A 355 45.15 16.99 -8.55
C LYS A 355 46.11 17.11 -7.36
N GLU A 356 45.59 16.93 -6.15
CA GLU A 356 46.32 17.14 -4.91
C GLU A 356 46.96 15.85 -4.36
N MET A 357 46.72 14.70 -5.01
CA MET A 357 47.17 13.39 -4.54
C MET A 357 48.66 13.08 -4.79
N ASN A 358 49.25 12.43 -3.80
CA ASN A 358 50.58 11.81 -3.82
C ASN A 358 50.64 10.60 -4.76
N LYS A 359 51.85 10.13 -5.09
CA LYS A 359 52.05 8.97 -5.98
C LYS A 359 51.40 7.68 -5.45
N GLU A 360 51.55 7.41 -4.16
CA GLU A 360 50.96 6.23 -3.47
C GLU A 360 49.42 6.30 -3.41
N GLN A 361 48.88 7.51 -3.24
CA GLN A 361 47.43 7.76 -3.28
C GLN A 361 46.87 7.51 -4.68
N LYS A 362 47.59 7.96 -5.73
CA LYS A 362 47.22 7.69 -7.13
C LYS A 362 47.29 6.21 -7.48
N GLU A 363 48.28 5.49 -6.94
CA GLU A 363 48.37 4.03 -7.07
C GLU A 363 47.12 3.35 -6.49
N LEU A 364 46.77 3.65 -5.23
CA LEU A 364 45.56 3.11 -4.59
C LEU A 364 44.28 3.46 -5.37
N ALA A 365 44.13 4.72 -5.77
CA ALA A 365 42.99 5.19 -6.54
C ALA A 365 42.82 4.44 -7.88
N SER A 366 43.94 4.18 -8.57
CA SER A 366 43.94 3.41 -9.81
C SER A 366 43.58 1.94 -9.61
N LEU A 367 44.04 1.33 -8.49
CA LEU A 367 43.72 -0.05 -8.13
C LEU A 367 42.23 -0.22 -7.81
N LEU A 368 41.63 0.76 -7.13
CA LEU A 368 40.20 0.77 -6.81
C LEU A 368 39.32 1.05 -8.04
N GLY A 369 39.88 1.63 -9.10
CA GLY A 369 39.17 1.93 -10.35
C GLY A 369 38.06 2.98 -10.17
N ILE A 370 38.25 3.94 -9.26
CA ILE A 370 37.22 4.91 -8.84
C ILE A 370 36.63 5.66 -10.05
N GLU A 371 37.48 6.19 -10.93
CA GLU A 371 37.03 6.95 -12.10
C GLU A 371 36.16 6.11 -13.06
N THR A 372 36.59 4.88 -13.37
CA THR A 372 35.83 3.98 -14.25
C THR A 372 34.48 3.61 -13.64
N ARG A 373 34.44 3.37 -12.33
CA ARG A 373 33.21 3.05 -11.60
C ARG A 373 32.23 4.23 -11.53
N VAL A 374 32.73 5.45 -11.30
CA VAL A 374 31.90 6.67 -11.34
C VAL A 374 31.26 6.85 -12.72
N LEU A 375 32.03 6.69 -13.80
CA LEU A 375 31.52 6.77 -15.16
C LEU A 375 30.47 5.69 -15.45
N ALA A 376 30.72 4.45 -15.02
CA ALA A 376 29.75 3.36 -15.15
C ALA A 376 28.45 3.64 -14.38
N ALA A 377 28.54 4.19 -13.16
CA ALA A 377 27.37 4.59 -12.38
C ALA A 377 26.57 5.71 -13.09
N GLN A 378 27.25 6.69 -13.70
CA GLN A 378 26.58 7.75 -14.49
C GLN A 378 25.83 7.18 -15.70
N GLU A 379 26.42 6.22 -16.42
CA GLU A 379 25.76 5.54 -17.54
C GLU A 379 24.54 4.73 -17.07
N GLN A 380 24.66 3.97 -15.97
CA GLN A 380 23.55 3.23 -15.39
C GLN A 380 22.39 4.15 -14.95
N VAL A 381 22.70 5.26 -14.29
CA VAL A 381 21.68 6.25 -13.89
C VAL A 381 20.98 6.83 -15.12
N LYS A 382 21.72 7.13 -16.17
CA LYS A 382 21.14 7.62 -17.43
C LYS A 382 20.24 6.58 -18.11
N ASP A 383 20.61 5.29 -18.08
CA ASP A 383 19.76 4.24 -18.61
C ASP A 383 18.47 4.06 -17.79
N MET A 384 18.57 4.16 -16.46
CA MET A 384 17.39 4.14 -15.58
C MET A 384 16.45 5.33 -15.82
N GLU A 385 16.95 6.49 -16.27
CA GLU A 385 16.14 7.64 -16.70
C GLU A 385 15.19 7.29 -17.85
N HIS A 386 15.68 6.51 -18.80
CA HIS A 386 14.86 6.03 -19.91
C HIS A 386 13.78 5.05 -19.43
N ILE A 387 14.10 4.18 -18.47
CA ILE A 387 13.14 3.22 -17.90
C ILE A 387 12.02 3.96 -17.15
N VAL A 388 12.36 4.87 -16.23
CA VAL A 388 11.35 5.65 -15.46
C VAL A 388 10.44 6.45 -16.39
N THR A 389 11.02 7.12 -17.40
CA THR A 389 10.24 7.86 -18.40
C THR A 389 9.31 6.93 -19.19
N GLY A 390 9.75 5.70 -19.50
CA GLY A 390 8.93 4.68 -20.14
C GLY A 390 7.79 4.19 -19.24
N LEU A 391 8.04 4.00 -17.94
CA LEU A 391 7.03 3.61 -16.95
C LEU A 391 5.93 4.67 -16.85
N LEU A 392 6.30 5.95 -16.69
CA LEU A 392 5.35 7.07 -16.59
C LEU A 392 4.46 7.16 -17.83
N ARG A 393 5.04 7.10 -19.04
CA ARG A 393 4.26 7.10 -20.30
C ARG A 393 3.31 5.91 -20.42
N SER A 394 3.75 4.73 -19.96
CA SER A 394 2.92 3.53 -19.98
C SER A 394 1.75 3.64 -19.01
N LEU A 395 1.98 4.19 -17.81
CA LEU A 395 0.94 4.47 -16.82
C LEU A 395 -0.06 5.50 -17.34
N ASP A 396 0.38 6.58 -17.99
CA ASP A 396 -0.51 7.55 -18.65
C ASP A 396 -1.37 6.88 -19.72
N GLY A 397 -0.79 5.99 -20.52
CA GLY A 397 -1.51 5.19 -21.52
C GLY A 397 -2.59 4.30 -20.89
N LEU A 398 -2.24 3.59 -19.81
CA LEU A 398 -3.18 2.72 -19.09
C LEU A 398 -4.26 3.52 -18.36
N ALA A 399 -3.95 4.69 -17.83
CA ALA A 399 -4.93 5.60 -17.22
C ALA A 399 -6.03 5.99 -18.21
N ASN A 400 -5.62 6.44 -19.41
CA ASN A 400 -6.55 6.79 -20.49
C ASN A 400 -7.39 5.57 -20.94
N MET A 401 -6.77 4.39 -21.02
CA MET A 401 -7.48 3.15 -21.39
C MET A 401 -8.51 2.75 -20.33
N ASN A 402 -8.15 2.83 -19.05
CA ASN A 402 -9.04 2.54 -17.93
C ASN A 402 -10.23 3.52 -17.90
N GLU A 403 -9.98 4.81 -18.12
CA GLU A 403 -11.05 5.82 -18.22
C GLU A 403 -11.99 5.51 -19.40
N THR A 404 -11.45 5.15 -20.56
CA THR A 404 -12.24 4.80 -21.74
C THR A 404 -13.11 3.55 -21.49
N ILE A 405 -12.61 2.57 -20.74
CA ILE A 405 -13.39 1.39 -20.35
C ILE A 405 -14.49 1.77 -19.35
N ASN A 406 -14.18 2.59 -18.36
CA ASN A 406 -15.15 3.06 -17.39
C ASN A 406 -16.29 3.85 -18.06
N GLN A 407 -15.96 4.75 -18.99
CA GLN A 407 -16.94 5.47 -19.80
C GLN A 407 -17.80 4.52 -20.64
N ARG A 408 -17.20 3.49 -21.25
CA ARG A 408 -17.93 2.45 -22.00
C ARG A 408 -18.89 1.66 -21.12
N GLN A 409 -18.46 1.25 -19.93
CA GLN A 409 -19.31 0.55 -18.96
C GLN A 409 -20.47 1.43 -18.49
N MET A 410 -20.22 2.70 -18.19
CA MET A 410 -21.27 3.66 -17.82
C MET A 410 -22.27 3.88 -18.95
N ARG A 411 -21.81 3.98 -20.20
CA ARG A 411 -22.68 4.11 -21.36
C ARG A 411 -23.59 2.90 -21.54
N ARG A 412 -23.04 1.68 -21.47
CA ARG A 412 -23.84 0.44 -21.52
C ARG A 412 -24.89 0.42 -20.40
N PHE A 413 -24.53 0.88 -19.21
CA PHE A 413 -25.47 1.00 -18.09
C PHE A 413 -26.58 2.01 -18.38
N GLN A 414 -26.27 3.18 -18.94
CA GLN A 414 -27.27 4.17 -19.35
C GLN A 414 -28.21 3.61 -20.44
N GLU A 415 -27.68 2.94 -21.45
CA GLU A 415 -28.48 2.30 -22.51
C GLU A 415 -29.43 1.25 -21.92
N THR A 416 -28.94 0.43 -20.98
CA THR A 416 -29.77 -0.54 -20.26
C THR A 416 -30.84 0.13 -19.40
N LEU A 417 -30.53 1.27 -18.76
CA LEU A 417 -31.50 2.05 -17.99
C LEU A 417 -32.57 2.67 -18.89
N GLU A 418 -32.19 3.22 -20.04
CA GLU A 418 -33.13 3.79 -21.01
C GLU A 418 -34.06 2.71 -21.57
N GLU A 419 -33.53 1.54 -21.91
CA GLU A 419 -34.34 0.41 -22.37
C GLU A 419 -35.32 -0.05 -21.28
N ASN A 420 -34.85 -0.20 -20.05
CA ASN A 420 -35.72 -0.55 -18.92
C ASN A 420 -36.77 0.54 -18.66
N ALA A 421 -36.43 1.82 -18.77
CA ALA A 421 -37.37 2.93 -18.61
C ALA A 421 -38.43 2.92 -19.71
N ARG A 422 -38.06 2.66 -20.97
CA ARG A 422 -39.01 2.50 -22.08
C ARG A 422 -39.91 1.28 -21.88
N ASN A 423 -39.35 0.17 -21.42
CA ASN A 423 -40.12 -1.03 -21.08
C ASN A 423 -41.12 -0.72 -19.95
N MET A 424 -40.71 0.01 -18.91
CA MET A 424 -41.58 0.45 -17.83
C MET A 424 -42.66 1.44 -18.30
N GLU A 425 -42.33 2.37 -19.19
CA GLU A 425 -43.31 3.30 -19.79
C GLU A 425 -44.35 2.55 -20.62
N SER A 426 -43.92 1.61 -21.47
CA SER A 426 -44.83 0.79 -22.28
C SER A 426 -45.72 -0.09 -21.40
N MET A 427 -45.17 -0.66 -20.32
CA MET A 427 -45.93 -1.41 -19.32
C MET A 427 -46.94 -0.51 -18.60
N THR A 428 -46.56 0.72 -18.27
CA THR A 428 -47.46 1.71 -17.65
C THR A 428 -48.59 2.09 -18.60
N LYS A 429 -48.30 2.38 -19.86
CA LYS A 429 -49.31 2.65 -20.90
C LYS A 429 -50.23 1.45 -21.13
N ALA A 430 -49.69 0.24 -21.11
CA ALA A 430 -50.50 -0.99 -21.19
C ALA A 430 -51.39 -1.13 -19.95
N SER A 431 -50.87 -0.86 -18.76
CA SER A 431 -51.62 -0.87 -17.51
C SER A 431 -52.72 0.20 -17.49
N GLU A 432 -52.46 1.41 -17.97
CA GLU A 432 -53.47 2.47 -18.13
C GLU A 432 -54.59 2.04 -19.09
N ARG A 433 -54.23 1.40 -20.22
CA ARG A 433 -55.21 0.85 -21.16
C ARG A 433 -56.04 -0.26 -20.54
N THR A 434 -55.42 -1.17 -19.79
CA THR A 434 -56.13 -2.22 -19.07
C THR A 434 -57.02 -1.63 -17.98
N GLY A 435 -56.54 -0.63 -17.23
CA GLY A 435 -57.33 0.08 -16.22
C GLY A 435 -58.54 0.80 -16.81
N ALA A 436 -58.37 1.47 -17.96
CA ALA A 436 -59.47 2.05 -18.70
C ALA A 436 -60.48 0.99 -19.18
N GLY A 437 -60.00 -0.17 -19.63
CA GLY A 437 -60.85 -1.31 -20.00
C GLY A 437 -61.67 -1.86 -18.82
N VAL A 438 -61.04 -1.96 -17.64
CA VAL A 438 -61.73 -2.34 -16.40
C VAL A 438 -62.81 -1.32 -16.04
N ALA A 439 -62.51 -0.02 -16.09
CA ALA A 439 -63.51 1.03 -15.84
C ALA A 439 -64.70 0.96 -16.81
N VAL A 440 -64.49 0.62 -18.08
CA VAL A 440 -65.58 0.40 -19.04
C VAL A 440 -66.41 -0.83 -18.67
N MET A 441 -65.79 -1.94 -18.28
CA MET A 441 -66.49 -3.13 -17.81
C MET A 441 -67.32 -2.86 -16.56
N GLU A 442 -66.82 -2.03 -15.62
CA GLU A 442 -67.55 -1.62 -14.42
C GLU A 442 -68.84 -0.87 -14.76
N VAL A 443 -68.78 0.07 -15.71
CA VAL A 443 -69.95 0.81 -16.18
C VAL A 443 -70.98 -0.13 -16.81
N ILE A 444 -70.54 -1.11 -17.61
CA ILE A 444 -71.44 -2.10 -18.24
C ILE A 444 -72.10 -2.98 -17.17
N LEU A 445 -71.32 -3.57 -16.26
CA LEU A 445 -71.81 -4.43 -15.17
C LEU A 445 -72.79 -3.69 -14.27
N SER A 446 -72.50 -2.43 -13.91
CA SER A 446 -73.42 -1.59 -13.14
C SER A 446 -74.75 -1.37 -13.85
N GLY A 447 -74.73 -1.25 -15.19
CA GLY A 447 -75.91 -1.15 -16.03
C GLY A 447 -76.73 -2.41 -16.00
N THR A 448 -76.10 -3.57 -16.24
CA THR A 448 -76.76 -4.88 -16.17
C THR A 448 -77.40 -5.12 -14.80
N LEU A 449 -76.69 -4.81 -13.72
CA LEU A 449 -77.20 -4.95 -12.36
C LEU A 449 -78.38 -4.00 -12.08
N ALA A 450 -78.34 -2.76 -12.58
CA ALA A 450 -79.46 -1.83 -12.46
C ALA A 450 -80.72 -2.34 -13.19
N PHE A 451 -80.54 -2.93 -14.38
CA PHE A 451 -81.64 -3.58 -15.12
C PHE A 451 -82.21 -4.80 -14.36
N GLU A 452 -81.35 -5.67 -13.81
CA GLU A 452 -81.78 -6.84 -13.02
C GLU A 452 -82.51 -6.45 -11.74
N LEU A 453 -82.05 -5.43 -11.01
CA LEU A 453 -82.74 -4.94 -9.82
C LEU A 453 -84.14 -4.42 -10.16
N ILE A 454 -84.29 -3.70 -11.27
CA ILE A 454 -85.59 -3.20 -11.73
C ILE A 454 -86.50 -4.35 -12.15
N ASP A 455 -85.97 -5.37 -12.82
CA ASP A 455 -86.73 -6.56 -13.19
C ASP A 455 -87.21 -7.34 -11.94
N LEU A 456 -86.34 -7.45 -10.93
CA LEU A 456 -86.66 -8.06 -9.64
C LEU A 456 -87.76 -7.30 -8.87
N PHE A 457 -87.67 -5.96 -8.80
CA PHE A 457 -88.69 -5.14 -8.12
C PHE A 457 -89.99 -5.00 -8.91
N SER A 458 -89.94 -5.09 -10.24
CA SER A 458 -91.13 -5.06 -11.12
C SER A 458 -91.82 -6.42 -11.25
N GLY A 459 -91.23 -7.49 -10.71
CA GLY A 459 -91.82 -8.83 -10.66
C GLY A 459 -91.97 -9.48 -12.04
N GLY A 460 -91.09 -9.14 -13.00
CA GLY A 460 -91.06 -9.73 -14.35
C GLY A 460 -92.24 -9.37 -15.26
N LYS A 461 -93.01 -8.31 -14.96
CA LYS A 461 -94.19 -7.91 -15.76
C LYS A 461 -93.93 -6.85 -16.84
N VAL A 462 -92.68 -6.67 -17.28
CA VAL A 462 -92.30 -5.56 -18.18
C VAL A 462 -92.47 -5.88 -19.68
N TYR A 463 -92.98 -7.05 -20.06
CA TYR A 463 -93.51 -7.25 -21.42
C TYR A 463 -94.88 -7.96 -21.36
N PRO A 464 -95.91 -7.36 -21.98
CA PRO A 464 -96.03 -7.49 -23.42
C PRO A 464 -96.26 -6.16 -24.15
N PHE A 465 -95.67 -6.09 -25.35
CA PHE A 465 -96.04 -5.17 -26.42
C PHE A 465 -97.54 -5.33 -26.73
N GLU A 466 -98.41 -4.47 -26.18
CA GLU A 466 -99.74 -4.23 -26.74
C GLU A 466 -100.32 -2.91 -26.21
N TYR A 467 -100.48 -1.96 -27.14
CA TYR A 467 -101.27 -0.73 -27.13
C TYR A 467 -101.01 0.36 -26.07
N GLY A 468 -100.65 1.54 -26.59
CA GLY A 468 -100.24 2.72 -25.86
C GLY A 468 -101.28 3.32 -24.92
N THR A 469 -100.84 3.47 -23.67
CA THR A 469 -101.15 4.51 -22.67
C THR A 469 -99.98 4.34 -21.68
N ASP A 470 -99.03 5.24 -21.43
CA ASP A 470 -98.95 6.69 -21.44
C ASP A 470 -97.47 7.03 -21.77
N VAL A 471 -97.17 7.89 -22.75
CA VAL A 471 -95.74 8.16 -23.13
C VAL A 471 -94.95 8.66 -21.90
N VAL A 472 -95.64 9.30 -20.97
CA VAL A 472 -95.12 9.78 -19.69
C VAL A 472 -94.71 8.63 -18.77
N SER A 473 -95.43 7.51 -18.71
CA SER A 473 -95.07 6.37 -17.84
C SER A 473 -93.85 5.62 -18.35
N THR A 474 -93.70 5.48 -19.67
CA THR A 474 -92.53 4.86 -20.29
C THR A 474 -91.29 5.74 -20.16
N LEU A 475 -91.45 7.06 -20.31
CA LEU A 475 -90.37 8.03 -20.09
C LEU A 475 -89.99 8.15 -18.60
N ALA A 476 -90.96 8.04 -17.68
CA ALA A 476 -90.69 8.02 -16.25
C ALA A 476 -89.95 6.74 -15.83
N TRP A 477 -90.33 5.58 -16.39
CA TRP A 477 -89.63 4.32 -16.15
C TRP A 477 -88.23 4.30 -16.74
N SER A 478 -88.03 4.80 -17.96
CA SER A 478 -86.69 4.91 -18.55
C SER A 478 -85.81 5.90 -17.77
N GLY A 479 -86.40 7.01 -17.30
CA GLY A 479 -85.72 7.96 -16.41
C GLY A 479 -85.31 7.35 -15.08
N LEU A 480 -86.16 6.50 -14.49
CA LEU A 480 -85.84 5.79 -13.25
C LEU A 480 -84.71 4.77 -13.45
N THR A 481 -84.72 4.03 -14.56
CA THR A 481 -83.64 3.09 -14.91
C THR A 481 -82.30 3.79 -15.10
N VAL A 482 -82.28 4.92 -15.83
CA VAL A 482 -81.07 5.72 -16.03
C VAL A 482 -80.59 6.33 -14.71
N GLY A 483 -81.50 6.77 -13.85
CA GLY A 483 -81.18 7.28 -12.51
C GLY A 483 -80.56 6.23 -11.59
N LEU A 484 -81.13 5.02 -11.58
CA LEU A 484 -80.65 3.90 -10.76
C LEU A 484 -79.29 3.39 -11.26
N TRP A 485 -79.09 3.36 -12.59
CA TRP A 485 -77.79 3.09 -13.19
C TRP A 485 -76.73 4.12 -12.82
N ALA A 486 -77.06 5.42 -12.86
CA ALA A 486 -76.13 6.49 -12.47
C ALA A 486 -75.71 6.37 -10.99
N ILE A 487 -76.66 6.05 -10.10
CA ILE A 487 -76.39 5.84 -8.67
C ILE A 487 -75.53 4.59 -8.47
N GLY A 488 -75.87 3.46 -9.14
CA GLY A 488 -75.10 2.21 -9.07
C GLY A 488 -73.66 2.38 -9.58
N SER A 489 -73.48 3.11 -10.67
CA SER A 489 -72.16 3.46 -11.22
C SER A 489 -71.34 4.26 -10.21
N VAL A 490 -71.91 5.34 -9.65
CA VAL A 490 -71.22 6.19 -8.66
C VAL A 490 -70.85 5.39 -7.40
N ALA A 491 -71.76 4.53 -6.91
CA ALA A 491 -71.50 3.69 -5.75
C ALA A 491 -70.31 2.73 -6.00
N LEU A 492 -70.26 2.08 -7.17
CA LEU A 492 -69.14 1.20 -7.55
C LEU A 492 -67.82 1.97 -7.62
N PHE A 493 -67.77 3.11 -8.30
CA PHE A 493 -66.58 3.96 -8.38
C PHE A 493 -66.08 4.40 -6.99
N VAL A 494 -66.98 4.80 -6.09
CA VAL A 494 -66.62 5.20 -4.73
C VAL A 494 -66.10 4.01 -3.93
N THR A 495 -66.74 2.84 -4.02
CA THR A 495 -66.28 1.64 -3.30
C THR A 495 -64.92 1.15 -3.79
N MET A 496 -64.65 1.22 -5.09
CA MET A 496 -63.36 0.85 -5.67
C MET A 496 -62.26 1.84 -5.31
N LYS A 497 -62.55 3.15 -5.33
CA LYS A 497 -61.61 4.16 -4.83
C LYS A 497 -61.29 3.95 -3.35
N TRP A 498 -62.31 3.65 -2.54
CA TRP A 498 -62.14 3.35 -1.13
C TRP A 498 -61.35 2.05 -0.87
N LEU A 499 -61.53 1.02 -1.71
CA LEU A 499 -60.73 -0.21 -1.68
C LEU A 499 -59.29 0.04 -2.14
N GLY A 500 -59.08 0.89 -3.14
CA GLY A 500 -57.76 1.28 -3.65
C GLY A 500 -56.97 2.12 -2.65
N ASP A 501 -57.61 3.08 -1.99
CA ASP A 501 -57.00 3.90 -0.92
C ASP A 501 -56.63 3.04 0.32
N ARG A 502 -57.22 1.85 0.47
CA ARG A 502 -56.89 0.85 1.49
C ARG A 502 -55.94 -0.25 1.02
N ALA A 503 -55.52 -0.25 -0.24
CA ALA A 503 -54.53 -1.19 -0.73
C ALA A 503 -53.14 -0.80 -0.19
N GLU A 504 -52.45 -1.72 0.48
CA GLU A 504 -51.10 -1.49 0.95
C GLU A 504 -50.14 -1.31 -0.25
N PRO A 505 -49.21 -0.34 -0.20
CA PRO A 505 -48.19 -0.19 -1.23
C PRO A 505 -47.24 -1.40 -1.21
N ALA A 506 -46.94 -1.92 -2.40
CA ALA A 506 -45.95 -2.99 -2.55
C ALA A 506 -44.54 -2.47 -2.22
N LEU A 507 -43.74 -3.27 -1.51
CA LEU A 507 -42.36 -2.96 -1.18
C LEU A 507 -41.44 -3.64 -2.19
N GLN A 508 -40.71 -2.86 -2.99
CA GLN A 508 -39.69 -3.35 -3.92
C GLN A 508 -38.30 -2.97 -3.42
N ILE A 509 -37.41 -3.97 -3.31
CA ILE A 509 -36.04 -3.81 -2.84
C ILE A 509 -35.10 -4.31 -3.92
N LYS A 510 -34.08 -3.52 -4.26
CA LYS A 510 -33.08 -3.87 -5.26
C LYS A 510 -31.70 -3.81 -4.63
N THR A 511 -31.05 -4.96 -4.49
CA THR A 511 -29.73 -5.09 -3.86
C THR A 511 -28.68 -5.56 -4.86
N LYS A 512 -27.50 -4.92 -4.81
CA LYS A 512 -26.31 -5.30 -5.60
C LYS A 512 -25.42 -6.20 -4.74
N ILE A 513 -25.05 -7.38 -5.26
CA ILE A 513 -24.39 -8.43 -4.46
C ILE A 513 -22.92 -8.59 -4.89
N ASN A 514 -22.66 -8.72 -6.19
CA ASN A 514 -21.31 -8.85 -6.78
C ASN A 514 -20.36 -9.82 -6.04
N ARG A 515 -20.84 -11.02 -5.66
CA ARG A 515 -20.03 -12.05 -5.00
C ARG A 515 -19.95 -13.32 -5.84
N LYS A 516 -18.83 -14.04 -5.74
CA LYS A 516 -18.71 -15.37 -6.35
C LYS A 516 -19.67 -16.34 -5.66
N TYR A 517 -20.30 -17.20 -6.43
CA TYR A 517 -21.20 -18.24 -5.94
C TYR A 517 -20.73 -19.63 -6.36
N ASN A 518 -21.11 -20.64 -5.59
CA ASN A 518 -20.85 -22.03 -5.95
C ASN A 518 -21.94 -22.53 -6.92
N PRO A 519 -21.59 -22.93 -8.16
CA PRO A 519 -22.55 -23.28 -9.19
C PRO A 519 -23.41 -24.50 -8.86
N GLU A 520 -22.87 -25.49 -8.15
CA GLU A 520 -23.62 -26.69 -7.76
C GLU A 520 -24.65 -26.36 -6.67
N LYS A 521 -24.25 -25.55 -5.69
CA LYS A 521 -25.11 -25.15 -4.57
C LYS A 521 -26.19 -24.17 -5.00
N LEU A 522 -25.88 -23.23 -5.90
CA LEU A 522 -26.90 -22.35 -6.46
C LEU A 522 -27.92 -23.14 -7.30
N LYS A 523 -27.48 -24.16 -8.04
CA LYS A 523 -28.40 -25.01 -8.80
C LYS A 523 -29.31 -25.83 -7.88
N GLU A 524 -28.76 -26.45 -6.84
CA GLU A 524 -29.54 -27.16 -5.80
C GLU A 524 -30.54 -26.22 -5.12
N TYR A 525 -30.12 -24.98 -4.84
CA TYR A 525 -30.95 -23.95 -4.26
C TYR A 525 -32.11 -23.51 -5.17
N LEU A 526 -31.88 -23.36 -6.47
CA LEU A 526 -32.90 -22.98 -7.44
C LEU A 526 -33.84 -24.14 -7.80
N GLU A 527 -33.37 -25.39 -7.80
CA GLU A 527 -34.22 -26.58 -8.03
C GLU A 527 -35.25 -26.80 -6.93
N LYS A 528 -34.94 -26.42 -5.68
CA LYS A 528 -35.88 -26.47 -4.54
C LYS A 528 -37.02 -25.45 -4.62
N ARG A 529 -36.92 -24.43 -5.49
CA ARG A 529 -37.87 -23.31 -5.54
C ARG A 529 -38.44 -23.21 -6.95
N GLU A 530 -39.68 -23.66 -7.15
CA GLU A 530 -40.37 -23.70 -8.45
C GLU A 530 -40.22 -22.37 -9.23
N VAL A 531 -39.24 -22.33 -10.13
CA VAL A 531 -38.89 -21.14 -10.92
C VAL A 531 -40.03 -20.83 -11.89
N THR A 532 -40.57 -19.63 -11.80
CA THR A 532 -41.72 -19.18 -12.61
C THR A 532 -41.29 -18.64 -13.97
N THR A 533 -40.18 -17.89 -14.02
CA THR A 533 -39.66 -17.30 -15.26
C THR A 533 -38.13 -17.37 -15.27
N GLN A 534 -37.57 -17.78 -16.41
CA GLN A 534 -36.13 -17.78 -16.65
C GLN A 534 -35.85 -16.98 -17.91
N ASP A 535 -35.22 -15.82 -17.75
CA ASP A 535 -34.74 -15.02 -18.86
C ASP A 535 -33.23 -15.19 -18.99
N LEU A 536 -32.77 -15.48 -20.20
CA LEU A 536 -31.35 -15.59 -20.53
C LEU A 536 -30.96 -14.39 -21.40
N ASP A 537 -30.06 -13.57 -20.88
CA ASP A 537 -29.50 -12.44 -21.62
C ASP A 537 -28.03 -12.76 -21.94
N VAL A 538 -27.78 -13.13 -23.19
CA VAL A 538 -26.44 -13.46 -23.69
C VAL A 538 -25.88 -12.23 -24.37
N VAL A 539 -24.94 -11.56 -23.70
CA VAL A 539 -24.21 -10.41 -24.24
C VAL A 539 -22.72 -10.77 -24.30
N GLY A 540 -22.22 -11.08 -25.50
CA GLY A 540 -20.81 -11.44 -25.70
C GLY A 540 -20.42 -12.78 -25.06
N GLU A 541 -19.35 -12.79 -24.25
CA GLU A 541 -18.89 -13.96 -23.48
C GLU A 541 -19.59 -14.11 -22.11
N THR A 542 -20.41 -13.13 -21.67
CA THR A 542 -21.14 -13.19 -20.40
C THR A 542 -22.54 -13.78 -20.59
N SER A 543 -22.90 -14.76 -19.76
CA SER A 543 -24.19 -15.47 -19.80
C SER A 543 -25.00 -15.06 -18.57
N ARG A 544 -25.73 -13.94 -18.68
CA ARG A 544 -26.54 -13.43 -17.57
C ARG A 544 -27.87 -14.18 -17.54
N LYS A 545 -28.08 -14.94 -16.48
CA LYS A 545 -29.35 -15.59 -16.18
C LYS A 545 -30.10 -14.76 -15.15
N ARG A 546 -31.33 -14.39 -15.51
CA ARG A 546 -32.31 -13.81 -14.59
C ARG A 546 -33.36 -14.87 -14.29
N VAL A 547 -33.47 -15.21 -13.01
CA VAL A 547 -34.37 -16.25 -12.53
C VAL A 547 -35.36 -15.63 -11.55
N MET A 548 -36.64 -15.84 -11.80
CA MET A 548 -37.72 -15.33 -10.98
C MET A 548 -38.53 -16.50 -10.40
N TRP A 549 -38.74 -16.48 -9.10
CA TRP A 549 -39.63 -17.42 -8.43
C TRP A 549 -40.58 -16.69 -7.48
N LYS A 550 -41.74 -17.29 -7.27
CA LYS A 550 -42.76 -16.79 -6.35
C LYS A 550 -42.86 -17.72 -5.17
N TYR A 551 -42.84 -17.15 -3.97
CA TYR A 551 -43.35 -17.87 -2.82
C TYR A 551 -44.87 -17.75 -2.83
N ASN A 552 -45.55 -18.91 -2.86
CA ASN A 552 -46.98 -19.12 -2.67
C ASN A 552 -47.76 -19.56 -3.93
N ASP A 553 -47.61 -20.82 -4.29
CA ASP A 553 -48.73 -21.65 -4.75
C ASP A 553 -48.59 -23.05 -4.10
N GLY A 554 -49.32 -23.27 -2.99
CA GLY A 554 -49.64 -24.62 -2.52
C GLY A 554 -48.68 -25.37 -1.57
N ILE A 555 -47.71 -24.72 -0.92
CA ILE A 555 -46.86 -25.40 0.09
C ILE A 555 -47.29 -25.03 1.51
N ILE A 556 -47.42 -26.09 2.32
CA ILE A 556 -47.97 -26.18 3.67
C ILE A 556 -47.36 -25.13 4.62
N TRP A 557 -48.23 -24.53 5.42
CA TRP A 557 -48.06 -23.34 6.26
C TRP A 557 -47.05 -23.42 7.43
N GLU A 558 -46.04 -24.30 7.40
CA GLU A 558 -45.23 -24.54 8.61
C GLU A 558 -43.71 -24.29 8.52
N GLU A 559 -43.08 -24.00 7.38
CA GLU A 559 -41.60 -23.86 7.36
C GLU A 559 -41.01 -22.73 6.48
N LEU A 560 -41.49 -21.49 6.61
CA LEU A 560 -40.67 -20.33 6.22
C LEU A 560 -40.56 -19.33 7.39
N PRO A 561 -39.65 -19.57 8.35
CA PRO A 561 -39.56 -18.76 9.57
C PRO A 561 -39.23 -17.28 9.34
N LYS A 562 -38.67 -16.93 8.17
CA LYS A 562 -38.08 -15.60 7.92
C LYS A 562 -38.99 -14.63 7.14
N TRP A 563 -39.83 -15.13 6.24
CA TRP A 563 -40.70 -14.30 5.39
C TRP A 563 -42.15 -14.21 5.91
N GLY A 564 -42.55 -15.12 6.81
CA GLY A 564 -43.91 -15.17 7.37
C GLY A 564 -44.98 -15.51 6.34
N LYS A 565 -46.24 -15.12 6.61
CA LYS A 565 -47.42 -15.37 5.74
C LYS A 565 -47.51 -14.44 4.51
N ARG A 566 -46.38 -13.97 3.99
CA ARG A 566 -46.31 -12.89 2.98
C ARG A 566 -46.07 -13.44 1.59
N LYS A 567 -46.65 -12.78 0.58
CA LYS A 567 -46.36 -13.07 -0.83
C LYS A 567 -45.12 -12.31 -1.25
N VAL A 568 -44.08 -13.05 -1.63
CA VAL A 568 -42.76 -12.53 -1.98
C VAL A 568 -42.37 -13.07 -3.35
N ILE A 569 -41.96 -12.16 -4.24
CA ILE A 569 -41.40 -12.49 -5.55
C ILE A 569 -39.93 -12.11 -5.50
N ILE A 570 -39.05 -13.06 -5.82
CA ILE A 570 -37.61 -12.79 -5.88
C ILE A 570 -37.14 -12.98 -7.32
N THR A 571 -36.40 -11.98 -7.81
CA THR A 571 -35.72 -12.02 -9.09
C THR A 571 -34.22 -11.96 -8.85
N LEU A 572 -33.51 -13.04 -9.13
CA LEU A 572 -32.06 -13.17 -8.99
C LEU A 572 -31.39 -13.01 -10.36
N THR A 573 -30.34 -12.20 -10.44
CA THR A 573 -29.49 -12.08 -11.63
C THR A 573 -28.08 -12.58 -11.32
N TYR A 574 -27.64 -13.61 -12.03
CA TYR A 574 -26.31 -14.19 -11.89
C TYR A 574 -25.67 -14.45 -13.26
N ASP A 575 -24.35 -14.47 -13.32
CA ASP A 575 -23.58 -14.79 -14.52
C ASP A 575 -23.01 -16.21 -14.43
N GLU A 576 -23.46 -17.07 -15.34
CA GLU A 576 -23.08 -18.48 -15.40
C GLU A 576 -21.66 -18.69 -15.93
N ALA A 577 -21.13 -17.76 -16.74
CA ALA A 577 -19.79 -17.89 -17.30
C ALA A 577 -18.69 -17.57 -16.27
N THR A 578 -18.97 -16.62 -15.37
CA THR A 578 -17.99 -16.10 -14.40
C THR A 578 -18.26 -16.53 -12.96
N ASN A 579 -19.37 -17.25 -12.72
CA ASN A 579 -19.85 -17.67 -11.40
C ASN A 579 -20.02 -16.51 -10.41
N TYR A 580 -20.44 -15.34 -10.89
CA TYR A 580 -20.74 -14.18 -10.06
C TYR A 580 -22.25 -13.94 -9.94
N LEU A 581 -22.69 -13.70 -8.71
CA LEU A 581 -24.06 -13.33 -8.39
C LEU A 581 -24.12 -11.79 -8.35
N LEU A 582 -24.85 -11.19 -9.30
CA LEU A 582 -24.75 -9.77 -9.62
C LEU A 582 -25.72 -8.93 -8.77
N SER A 583 -27.01 -9.28 -8.78
CA SER A 583 -28.04 -8.52 -8.08
C SER A 583 -29.29 -9.37 -7.78
N ALA A 584 -30.08 -8.92 -6.81
CA ALA A 584 -31.39 -9.47 -6.49
C ALA A 584 -32.44 -8.35 -6.36
N ILE A 585 -33.65 -8.63 -6.83
CA ILE A 585 -34.84 -7.78 -6.65
C ILE A 585 -35.85 -8.58 -5.82
N ILE A 586 -36.35 -8.00 -4.75
CA ILE A 586 -37.31 -8.60 -3.82
C ILE A 586 -38.56 -7.73 -3.83
N ASP A 587 -39.67 -8.29 -4.30
CA ASP A 587 -40.98 -7.63 -4.32
C ASP A 587 -41.90 -8.28 -3.29
N VAL A 588 -42.40 -7.49 -2.34
CA VAL A 588 -43.34 -7.91 -1.28
C VAL A 588 -44.68 -7.23 -1.51
N GLU A 589 -45.71 -8.00 -1.87
CA GLU A 589 -47.02 -7.46 -2.26
C GLU A 589 -47.80 -6.84 -1.07
N ARG A 590 -47.54 -7.30 0.16
CA ARG A 590 -48.18 -6.81 1.41
C ARG A 590 -47.16 -6.76 2.55
N PRO A 591 -46.42 -5.66 2.70
CA PRO A 591 -45.32 -5.59 3.66
C PRO A 591 -45.77 -5.48 5.13
N GLY A 592 -46.93 -4.89 5.43
CA GLY A 592 -47.31 -4.57 6.81
C GLY A 592 -46.25 -3.70 7.51
N GLU A 593 -45.71 -4.15 8.65
CA GLU A 593 -44.61 -3.49 9.38
C GLU A 593 -43.19 -3.88 8.90
N PHE A 594 -43.07 -4.74 7.88
CA PHE A 594 -41.77 -5.27 7.45
C PHE A 594 -40.89 -4.19 6.82
N THR A 595 -39.70 -4.00 7.38
CA THR A 595 -38.78 -2.97 6.91
C THR A 595 -37.88 -3.48 5.78
N THR A 596 -37.31 -2.54 5.01
CA THR A 596 -36.36 -2.86 3.93
C THR A 596 -35.16 -3.65 4.40
N LYS A 597 -34.65 -3.35 5.61
CA LYS A 597 -33.51 -4.05 6.21
C LYS A 597 -33.82 -5.50 6.58
N GLU A 598 -34.99 -5.76 7.16
CA GLU A 598 -35.38 -7.11 7.57
C GLU A 598 -35.58 -8.04 6.36
N ALA A 599 -36.09 -7.50 5.24
CA ALA A 599 -36.21 -8.24 3.98
C ALA A 599 -34.84 -8.58 3.36
N GLU A 600 -33.91 -7.63 3.40
CA GLU A 600 -32.54 -7.83 2.91
C GLU A 600 -31.78 -8.85 3.78
N GLU A 601 -31.88 -8.74 5.11
CA GLU A 601 -31.29 -9.67 6.06
C GLU A 601 -31.85 -11.09 5.92
N ALA A 602 -33.17 -11.22 5.73
CA ALA A 602 -33.82 -12.51 5.49
C ALA A 602 -33.25 -13.20 4.23
N PHE A 603 -33.10 -12.45 3.14
CA PHE A 603 -32.57 -12.96 1.88
C PHE A 603 -31.09 -13.34 1.96
N PHE A 604 -30.24 -12.52 2.58
CA PHE A 604 -28.82 -12.85 2.74
C PHE A 604 -28.59 -14.00 3.73
N ALA A 605 -29.41 -14.12 4.78
CA ALA A 605 -29.34 -15.24 5.71
C ALA A 605 -29.65 -16.57 5.03
N GLU A 606 -30.61 -16.58 4.10
CA GLU A 606 -31.02 -17.73 3.31
C GLU A 606 -29.92 -18.21 2.35
N LEU A 607 -29.26 -17.28 1.64
CA LEU A 607 -28.11 -17.60 0.78
C LEU A 607 -26.89 -18.09 1.57
N LYS A 608 -26.75 -17.64 2.82
CA LYS A 608 -25.65 -18.04 3.71
C LYS A 608 -25.87 -19.42 4.32
N GLU A 609 -27.09 -19.77 4.70
CA GLU A 609 -27.44 -21.10 5.23
C GLU A 609 -27.25 -22.22 4.20
N GLU A 610 -27.54 -21.94 2.93
CA GLU A 610 -27.38 -22.89 1.82
C GLU A 610 -25.95 -22.88 1.23
N ASN A 611 -25.01 -22.13 1.83
CA ASN A 611 -23.61 -21.99 1.38
C ASN A 611 -23.47 -21.62 -0.11
N VAL A 612 -24.30 -20.68 -0.57
CA VAL A 612 -24.28 -20.23 -1.97
C VAL A 612 -23.05 -19.37 -2.26
N PHE A 613 -22.58 -18.59 -1.28
CA PHE A 613 -21.36 -17.78 -1.40
C PHE A 613 -20.10 -18.62 -1.19
N ILE A 614 -19.05 -18.31 -1.96
CA ILE A 614 -17.70 -18.88 -1.80
C ILE A 614 -16.89 -18.04 -0.81
#